data_AF-A0A8C8TNL9-F1
#
_entry.id   AF-A0A8C8TNL9-F1
#
_cell.length_a   1.000
_cell.length_b   1.000
_cell.length_c   1.000
_cell.angle_alpha   90.00
_cell.angle_beta   90.00
_cell.angle_gamma   90.00
#
_symmetry.space_group_name_H-M   'P 1'
#
loop_
_entity.id
_entity.type
_entity.pdbx_description
1 polymer ?
#
loop_
_entity_poly.entity_id
_entity_poly.type
_entity_poly.pdbx_seq_one_letter_code
_entity_poly.pdbx_strand_id
1 'polypeptide(L)'
;MKASGTLREYKVVGRCLPTPKCHTPPLYRMRIFAPNQVVAKSRFWYFVSQLKKMKNSSGEIVYCGQVFEKSPLRVKNFGIWLRYDSRSGTHNMYREYRDLTTAGAVTQC
;
A
#
# COMPACT_ATOMS: atom_id res chain seq x y z
N MET A 1 5.25 10.69 -4.41
CA MET A 1 4.80 10.77 -3.00
C MET A 1 5.97 11.22 -2.18
N LYS A 2 5.86 12.33 -1.43
CA LYS A 2 6.93 12.74 -0.52
C LYS A 2 6.90 11.81 0.69
N ALA A 3 7.97 11.04 0.91
CA ALA A 3 8.16 10.32 2.17
C ALA A 3 8.52 11.36 3.22
N SER A 4 7.50 11.89 3.90
CA SER A 4 7.70 12.86 4.98
C SER A 4 7.42 12.15 6.29
N GLY A 5 8.46 12.02 7.11
CA GLY A 5 8.40 11.36 8.41
C GLY A 5 8.30 9.84 8.33
N THR A 6 8.04 9.22 9.48
CA THR A 6 7.89 7.76 9.61
C THR A 6 6.62 7.29 8.92
N LEU A 7 6.77 6.33 8.00
CA LEU A 7 5.64 5.73 7.33
C LEU A 7 4.81 4.90 8.32
N ARG A 8 3.52 4.77 8.02
CA ARG A 8 2.59 3.90 8.73
C ARG A 8 2.03 2.90 7.75
N GLU A 9 1.78 1.69 8.23
CA GLU A 9 1.15 0.65 7.42
C GLU A 9 -0.37 0.78 7.49
N TYR A 10 -1.03 0.81 6.34
CA TYR A 10 -2.49 0.81 6.23
C TYR A 10 -2.98 -0.42 5.48
N LYS A 11 -4.00 -1.08 6.02
CA LYS A 11 -4.83 -2.04 5.30
C LYS A 11 -5.96 -1.27 4.63
N VAL A 12 -5.90 -1.19 3.31
CA VAL A 12 -6.94 -0.54 2.49
C VAL A 12 -7.70 -1.61 1.72
N VAL A 13 -9.02 -1.59 1.83
CA VAL A 13 -9.94 -2.49 1.14
C VAL A 13 -10.90 -1.67 0.29
N GLY A 14 -11.00 -1.99 -1.00
CA GLY A 14 -11.91 -1.33 -1.91
C GLY A 14 -12.56 -2.28 -2.90
N ARG A 15 -13.65 -1.83 -3.52
CA ARG A 15 -14.40 -2.57 -4.54
C ARG A 15 -14.95 -1.63 -5.60
N CYS A 16 -15.38 -2.17 -6.73
CA CYS A 16 -16.20 -1.42 -7.67
C CYS A 16 -17.56 -1.11 -7.03
N LEU A 17 -18.24 -0.07 -7.50
CA LEU A 17 -19.62 0.15 -7.14
C LEU A 17 -20.49 -1.00 -7.70
N PRO A 18 -21.49 -1.49 -6.95
CA PRO A 18 -22.46 -2.45 -7.47
C PRO A 18 -23.13 -1.93 -8.75
N THR A 19 -23.25 -2.79 -9.75
CA THR A 19 -23.95 -2.48 -11.01
C THR A 19 -25.03 -3.53 -11.29
N PRO A 20 -26.04 -3.26 -12.14
CA PRO A 20 -27.03 -4.27 -12.51
C PRO A 20 -26.44 -5.54 -13.13
N LYS A 21 -25.24 -5.44 -13.72
CA LYS A 21 -24.51 -6.59 -14.28
C LYS A 21 -23.74 -7.38 -13.21
N CYS A 22 -23.36 -6.73 -12.10
CA CYS A 22 -22.58 -7.32 -11.03
C CYS A 22 -22.98 -6.68 -9.69
N HIS A 23 -23.93 -7.32 -9.00
CA HIS A 23 -24.46 -6.85 -7.73
C HIS A 23 -23.47 -6.94 -6.57
N THR A 24 -22.58 -7.94 -6.60
CA THR A 24 -21.60 -8.19 -5.53
C THR A 24 -20.18 -8.18 -6.08
N PRO A 25 -19.61 -6.98 -6.36
CA PRO A 25 -18.25 -6.88 -6.85
C PRO A 25 -17.23 -7.36 -5.80
N PRO A 26 -16.12 -8.00 -6.23
CA PRO A 26 -15.13 -8.54 -5.32
C PRO A 26 -14.38 -7.44 -4.56
N LEU A 27 -13.97 -7.77 -3.33
CA LEU A 27 -13.18 -6.91 -2.47
C LEU A 27 -11.68 -7.11 -2.74
N TYR A 28 -10.95 -6.02 -2.95
CA TYR A 28 -9.50 -6.02 -3.11
C TYR A 28 -8.85 -5.40 -1.88
N ARG A 29 -7.83 -6.07 -1.34
CA ARG A 29 -7.08 -5.63 -0.17
C ARG A 29 -5.63 -5.32 -0.55
N MET A 30 -5.12 -4.18 -0.11
CA MET A 30 -3.71 -3.80 -0.22
C MET A 30 -3.13 -3.38 1.13
N ARG A 31 -1.83 -3.65 1.32
CA ARG A 31 -1.02 -3.04 2.38
C ARG A 31 -0.32 -1.83 1.77
N ILE A 32 -0.62 -0.64 2.28
CA ILE A 32 -0.12 0.63 1.76
C ILE A 32 0.71 1.31 2.85
N PHE A 33 1.96 1.66 2.54
CA PHE A 33 2.82 2.44 3.43
C PHE A 33 2.65 3.93 3.12
N ALA A 34 2.19 4.70 4.10
CA ALA A 34 1.90 6.12 3.93
C ALA A 34 2.02 6.91 5.24
N PRO A 35 2.25 8.23 5.20
CA PRO A 35 2.32 9.05 6.41
C PRO A 35 0.95 9.20 7.09
N ASN A 36 -0.13 9.26 6.31
CA ASN A 36 -1.49 9.42 6.81
C ASN A 36 -2.51 8.65 5.94
N GLN A 37 -3.74 8.55 6.44
CA GLN A 37 -4.83 7.82 5.80
C GLN A 37 -5.23 8.41 4.43
N VAL A 38 -5.15 9.73 4.26
CA VAL A 38 -5.50 10.41 3.00
C VAL A 38 -4.56 9.98 1.87
N VAL A 39 -3.25 10.01 2.14
CA VAL A 39 -2.25 9.55 1.19
C VAL A 39 -2.36 8.04 0.96
N ALA A 40 -2.72 7.26 1.99
CA ALA A 40 -2.96 5.82 1.84
C ALA A 40 -4.11 5.53 0.85
N LYS A 41 -5.23 6.25 0.95
CA LYS A 41 -6.36 6.15 -0.01
C LYS A 41 -5.94 6.54 -1.43
N SER A 42 -5.18 7.63 -1.57
CA SER A 42 -4.67 8.09 -2.86
C SER A 42 -3.76 7.04 -3.52
N ARG A 43 -2.82 6.45 -2.77
CA ARG A 43 -1.94 5.39 -3.28
C ARG A 43 -2.66 4.09 -3.58
N PHE A 44 -3.69 3.74 -2.80
CA PHE A 44 -4.56 2.61 -3.13
C PHE A 44 -5.19 2.79 -4.51
N TRP A 45 -5.76 3.96 -4.81
CA TRP A 45 -6.35 4.23 -6.12
C TRP A 45 -5.33 4.18 -7.26
N TYR A 46 -4.13 4.70 -7.03
CA TYR A 46 -3.02 4.61 -7.98
C TYR A 46 -2.72 3.14 -8.33
N PHE A 47 -2.45 2.29 -7.35
CA PHE A 47 -2.11 0.88 -7.60
C PHE A 47 -3.27 0.04 -8.12
N VAL A 48 -4.49 0.23 -7.60
CA VAL A 48 -5.64 -0.55 -8.06
C VAL A 48 -5.96 -0.25 -9.51
N SER A 49 -5.78 1.00 -9.97
CA SER A 49 -5.99 1.36 -11.39
C SER A 49 -4.98 0.74 -12.35
N GLN A 50 -3.76 0.45 -11.88
CA GLN A 50 -2.74 -0.25 -12.65
C GLN A 50 -3.00 -1.76 -12.73
N LEU A 51 -3.56 -2.35 -11.67
CA LEU A 51 -3.79 -3.80 -11.58
C LEU A 51 -5.18 -4.23 -12.09
N LYS A 52 -6.19 -3.37 -11.92
CA LYS A 52 -7.59 -3.61 -12.27
C LYS A 52 -8.15 -2.34 -12.91
N LYS A 53 -9.15 -2.49 -13.80
CA LYS A 53 -9.84 -1.35 -14.43
C LYS A 53 -10.82 -0.66 -13.47
N MET A 54 -10.34 -0.26 -12.29
CA MET A 54 -11.11 0.39 -11.23
C MET A 54 -10.55 1.79 -10.99
N LYS A 55 -11.44 2.79 -10.93
CA LYS A 55 -11.10 4.19 -10.65
C LYS A 55 -11.86 4.66 -9.41
N ASN A 56 -11.40 5.76 -8.81
CA ASN A 56 -12.09 6.38 -7.66
C ASN A 56 -13.54 6.79 -7.97
N SER A 57 -13.86 7.11 -9.23
CA SER A 57 -15.22 7.44 -9.65
C SER A 57 -16.14 6.23 -9.83
N SER A 58 -15.58 5.03 -10.07
CA SER A 58 -16.34 3.80 -10.34
C SER A 58 -16.25 2.77 -9.23
N GLY A 59 -15.63 3.14 -8.10
CA GLY A 59 -15.42 2.27 -6.96
C GLY A 59 -15.43 3.04 -5.66
N GLU A 60 -15.42 2.30 -4.57
CA GLU A 60 -15.40 2.83 -3.22
C GLU A 60 -14.36 2.12 -2.35
N ILE A 61 -13.85 2.83 -1.35
CA ILE A 61 -13.01 2.25 -0.30
C ILE A 61 -13.92 1.86 0.85
N VAL A 62 -14.05 0.54 1.08
CA VAL A 62 -14.90 -0.04 2.14
C VAL A 62 -14.22 0.08 3.50
N TYR A 63 -12.90 -0.07 3.56
CA TYR A 63 -12.15 0.02 4.80
C TYR A 63 -10.77 0.62 4.56
N CYS A 64 -10.34 1.49 5.48
CA CYS A 64 -8.98 2.02 5.50
C CYS A 64 -8.57 2.21 6.95
N GLY A 65 -7.77 1.28 7.47
CA GLY A 65 -7.31 1.32 8.86
C GLY A 65 -5.82 1.03 8.97
N GLN A 66 -5.19 1.63 9.98
CA GLN A 66 -3.79 1.42 10.29
C GLN A 66 -3.58 -0.01 10.82
N VAL A 67 -2.52 -0.66 10.38
CA VAL A 67 -2.07 -1.97 10.89
C VAL A 67 -0.86 -1.73 11.76
N PHE A 68 -0.95 -2.19 13.01
CA PHE A 68 0.16 -2.12 13.95
C PHE A 68 0.97 -3.42 13.90
N GLU A 69 2.27 -3.29 14.16
CA GLU A 69 3.19 -4.41 14.19
C GLU A 69 2.83 -5.36 15.35
N LYS A 70 2.76 -6.67 15.09
CA LYS A 70 2.34 -7.66 16.09
C LYS A 70 3.36 -7.86 17.22
N SER A 71 4.64 -7.73 16.90
CA SER A 71 5.72 -7.94 17.86
C SER A 71 6.77 -6.81 17.73
N PRO A 72 6.45 -5.59 18.21
CA PRO A 72 7.27 -4.41 17.98
C PRO A 72 8.57 -4.40 18.79
N LEU A 73 8.70 -5.26 19.80
CA LEU A 73 9.90 -5.34 20.66
C LEU A 73 10.95 -6.33 20.13
N ARG A 74 10.63 -7.09 19.08
CA ARG A 74 11.53 -8.11 18.52
C ARG A 74 12.11 -7.61 17.21
N VAL A 75 13.45 -7.57 17.14
CA VAL A 75 14.18 -7.26 15.90
C VAL A 75 13.94 -8.36 14.86
N LYS A 76 13.73 -7.96 13.61
CA LYS A 76 13.46 -8.83 12.47
C LYS A 76 14.29 -8.39 11.27
N ASN A 77 14.49 -9.31 10.34
CA ASN A 77 15.02 -9.02 9.01
C ASN A 77 13.83 -8.94 8.04
N PHE A 78 13.74 -7.84 7.28
CA PHE A 78 12.68 -7.57 6.30
C PHE A 78 13.29 -7.52 4.91
N GLY A 79 12.85 -8.42 4.03
CA GLY A 79 13.15 -8.35 2.61
C GLY A 79 12.12 -7.48 1.88
N ILE A 80 12.57 -6.42 1.23
CA ILE A 80 11.75 -5.48 0.47
C ILE A 80 12.06 -5.66 -1.01
N TRP A 81 11.02 -6.01 -1.76
CA TRP A 81 11.01 -5.95 -3.22
C TRP A 81 10.49 -4.60 -3.65
N LEU A 82 11.28 -3.88 -4.44
CA LEU A 82 10.92 -2.57 -4.93
C LEU A 82 11.13 -2.48 -6.44
N ARG A 83 10.25 -1.72 -7.09
CA ARG A 83 10.40 -1.26 -8.46
C ARG A 83 10.51 0.25 -8.43
N TYR A 84 11.55 0.79 -9.04
CA TYR A 84 11.79 2.23 -9.09
C TYR A 84 12.18 2.67 -10.50
N ASP A 85 11.90 3.94 -10.79
CA ASP A 85 12.27 4.58 -12.03
C ASP A 85 13.57 5.36 -11.81
N SER A 86 14.61 5.00 -12.56
CA SER A 86 15.85 5.77 -12.67
C SER A 86 15.71 6.87 -13.73
N ARG A 87 16.76 7.66 -13.96
CA ARG A 87 16.78 8.63 -15.06
C ARG A 87 16.68 7.99 -16.45
N SER A 88 17.04 6.71 -16.56
CA SER A 88 17.21 6.00 -17.83
C SER A 88 16.26 4.82 -18.02
N GLY A 89 15.48 4.43 -17.02
CA GLY A 89 14.57 3.29 -17.13
C GLY A 89 14.03 2.79 -15.80
N THR A 90 13.22 1.72 -15.87
CA THR A 90 12.57 1.11 -14.70
C THR A 90 13.34 -0.13 -14.25
N HIS A 91 13.66 -0.23 -12.96
CA HIS A 91 14.47 -1.34 -12.43
C HIS A 91 13.77 -2.01 -11.23
N ASN A 92 13.92 -3.33 -11.14
CA ASN A 92 13.52 -4.09 -9.96
C ASN A 92 14.74 -4.28 -9.05
N MET A 93 14.51 -4.25 -7.74
CA MET A 93 15.55 -4.42 -6.73
C MET A 93 14.99 -5.19 -5.53
N TYR A 94 15.85 -5.99 -4.92
CA TYR A 94 15.61 -6.64 -3.64
C TYR A 94 16.62 -6.08 -2.63
N ARG A 95 16.15 -5.70 -1.45
CA ARG A 95 16.99 -5.23 -0.35
C ARG A 95 16.50 -5.78 0.98
N GLU A 96 17.43 -5.99 1.91
CA GLU A 96 17.12 -6.45 3.25
C GLU A 96 17.42 -5.36 4.27
N TYR A 97 16.51 -5.20 5.23
CA TYR A 97 16.59 -4.22 6.31
C TYR A 97 16.39 -4.91 7.65
N ARG A 98 17.17 -4.51 8.66
CA ARG A 98 17.03 -5.01 10.03
C ARG A 98 16.35 -3.95 10.88
N ASP A 99 15.12 -4.23 11.31
CA ASP A 99 14.31 -3.27 12.09
C ASP A 99 13.30 -3.99 13.00
N LEU A 100 12.63 -3.23 13.86
CA LEU A 100 11.60 -3.68 14.80
C LEU A 100 10.21 -3.79 14.15
N THR A 101 9.91 -2.92 13.19
CA THR A 101 8.57 -2.81 12.59
C THR A 101 8.63 -2.82 11.07
N THR A 102 7.57 -3.36 10.43
CA THR A 102 7.45 -3.36 8.97
C THR A 102 7.47 -1.93 8.40
N ALA A 103 6.78 -1.01 9.07
CA ALA A 103 6.70 0.38 8.62
C ALA A 103 8.04 1.13 8.80
N GLY A 104 8.80 0.82 9.85
CA GLY A 104 10.16 1.30 10.04
C GLY A 104 11.10 0.81 8.95
N ALA A 105 11.08 -0.48 8.64
CA ALA A 105 11.91 -1.06 7.59
C ALA A 105 11.65 -0.42 6.22
N VAL A 106 10.38 -0.14 5.88
CA VAL A 106 10.03 0.57 4.64
C VAL A 106 10.39 2.06 4.70
N THR A 107 10.46 2.66 5.89
CA THR A 107 10.95 4.05 6.05
C THR A 107 12.46 4.15 5.85
N GLN A 108 13.22 3.11 6.22
CA GLN A 108 14.67 3.02 5.96
C GLN A 108 15.00 2.73 4.49
N CYS A 109 14.03 2.27 3.71
CA CYS A 109 14.18 1.90 2.31
C CYS A 109 14.19 3.11 1.37
#